data_AF-A0A9E6CS17-F1
#
_entry.id   AF-A0A9E6CS17-F1
#
_cell.length_a   1.000
_cell.length_b   1.000
_cell.length_c   1.000
_cell.angle_alpha   90.00
_cell.angle_beta   90.00
_cell.angle_gamma   90.00
#
_symmetry.space_group_name_H-M   'P 1'
#
loop_
_entity.id
_entity.type
_entity.pdbx_description
1 polymer ?
#
loop_
_entity_poly.entity_id
_entity_poly.type
_entity_poly.pdbx_seq_one_letter_code
_entity_poly.pdbx_strand_id
1 'polypeptide(L)'
;MAKRVEEFCGYSGGIEGKMSGLGNFFFIIGIIGIIACVIESGNVSKISTSSGWGEDGFSTIWIAYGVYILIHGIALFILMKAGAEVIRLLKKLNELKFGGKISEPEIEIQLQCSECGQIVSEDDFKCTKCGKEFEDITKDDA
;
A
#
# COMPACT_ATOMS: atom_id res chain seq x y z
N MET A 1 -15.97 -0.78 37.38
CA MET A 1 -16.06 0.27 36.36
C MET A 1 -15.89 -0.38 34.99
N ALA A 2 -16.47 0.19 33.93
CA ALA A 2 -16.31 -0.36 32.59
C ALA A 2 -15.03 0.21 31.95
N LYS A 3 -14.35 -0.60 31.12
CA LYS A 3 -13.21 -0.14 30.33
C LYS A 3 -13.65 0.06 28.89
N ARG A 4 -13.06 1.07 28.24
CA ARG A 4 -13.14 1.20 26.78
C ARG A 4 -12.16 0.22 26.17
N VAL A 5 -12.66 -0.63 25.28
CA VAL A 5 -11.83 -1.57 24.52
C VAL A 5 -11.76 -1.07 23.09
N GLU A 6 -10.55 -0.82 22.62
CA GLU A 6 -10.27 -0.53 21.23
C GLU A 6 -10.41 -1.83 20.44
N GLU A 7 -11.47 -1.99 19.65
CA GLU A 7 -11.56 -3.11 18.72
C GLU A 7 -10.90 -2.73 17.39
N PHE A 8 -9.57 -2.83 17.34
CA PHE A 8 -8.86 -2.86 16.06
C PHE A 8 -9.01 -4.25 15.43
N CYS A 9 -10.06 -4.47 14.64
CA CYS A 9 -10.07 -5.62 13.73
C CYS A 9 -9.22 -5.30 12.48
N GLY A 10 -7.94 -5.02 12.69
CA GLY A 10 -6.95 -4.86 11.64
C GLY A 10 -6.67 -6.22 10.99
N TYR A 11 -7.41 -6.56 9.94
CA TYR A 11 -7.13 -7.77 9.16
C TYR A 11 -5.90 -7.52 8.27
N SER A 12 -4.74 -8.04 8.66
CA SER A 12 -3.54 -8.02 7.81
C SER A 12 -3.43 -9.33 7.03
N GLY A 13 -3.69 -9.29 5.72
CA GLY A 13 -3.66 -10.48 4.88
C GLY A 13 -4.71 -10.40 3.77
N GLY A 14 -4.64 -11.32 2.81
CA GLY A 14 -5.57 -11.39 1.68
C GLY A 14 -4.92 -11.14 0.32
N ILE A 15 -5.70 -11.40 -0.73
CA ILE A 15 -5.27 -11.26 -2.13
C ILE A 15 -4.97 -9.79 -2.46
N GLU A 16 -5.60 -8.83 -1.78
CA GLU A 16 -5.41 -7.40 -1.98
C GLU A 16 -4.00 -6.93 -1.64
N GLY A 17 -3.46 -7.43 -0.53
CA GLY A 17 -2.07 -7.17 -0.13
C GLY A 17 -1.08 -7.76 -1.14
N LYS A 18 -1.37 -8.98 -1.63
CA LYS A 18 -0.57 -9.63 -2.67
C LYS A 18 -0.60 -8.86 -4.00
N MET A 19 -1.75 -8.33 -4.42
CA MET A 19 -1.87 -7.53 -5.64
C MET A 19 -1.11 -6.21 -5.55
N SER A 20 -1.19 -5.50 -4.42
CA SER A 20 -0.38 -4.30 -4.22
C SER A 20 1.12 -4.60 -4.21
N GLY A 21 1.52 -5.73 -3.60
CA GLY A 21 2.91 -6.19 -3.62
C GLY A 21 3.39 -6.58 -5.02
N LEU A 22 2.52 -7.23 -5.80
CA LEU A 22 2.80 -7.64 -7.17
C LEU A 22 2.96 -6.42 -8.10
N GLY A 23 2.15 -5.38 -7.92
CA GLY A 23 2.32 -4.10 -8.63
C GLY A 23 3.69 -3.48 -8.38
N ASN A 24 4.13 -3.40 -7.11
CA ASN A 24 5.46 -2.90 -6.75
C ASN A 24 6.57 -3.75 -7.39
N PHE A 25 6.40 -5.08 -7.40
CA PHE A 25 7.37 -6.00 -8.02
C PHE A 25 7.56 -5.74 -9.52
N PHE A 26 6.47 -5.57 -10.29
CA PHE A 26 6.56 -5.24 -11.70
C PHE A 26 7.19 -3.87 -11.96
N PHE A 27 6.93 -2.89 -11.10
CA PHE A 27 7.59 -1.58 -11.17
C PHE A 27 9.11 -1.68 -10.98
N ILE A 28 9.55 -2.45 -9.98
CA ILE A 28 10.98 -2.68 -9.73
C ILE A 28 11.63 -3.41 -10.92
N ILE A 29 10.99 -4.44 -11.46
CA ILE A 29 11.49 -5.13 -12.65
C ILE A 29 11.58 -4.17 -13.84
N GLY A 30 10.61 -3.27 -14.02
CA GLY A 30 10.65 -2.24 -15.06
C GLY A 30 11.85 -1.32 -14.93
N ILE A 31 12.19 -0.91 -13.70
CA ILE A 31 13.39 -0.09 -13.42
C ILE A 31 14.67 -0.87 -13.71
N ILE A 32 14.75 -2.14 -13.31
CA ILE A 32 15.92 -2.98 -13.61
C ILE A 32 16.06 -3.17 -15.12
N GLY A 33 14.93 -3.35 -15.82
CA GLY A 33 14.88 -3.50 -17.28
C GLY A 33 15.42 -2.27 -18.02
N ILE A 34 15.03 -1.06 -17.62
CA ILE A 34 15.54 0.15 -18.27
C ILE A 34 17.05 0.33 -18.02
N ILE A 35 17.55 -0.01 -16.82
CA ILE A 35 18.98 0.02 -16.51
C ILE A 35 19.74 -0.96 -17.42
N ALA A 36 19.24 -2.18 -17.59
CA ALA A 36 19.84 -3.18 -18.48
C ALA A 36 19.85 -2.70 -19.94
N CYS A 37 18.74 -2.13 -20.42
CA CYS A 37 18.67 -1.56 -21.77
C CYS A 37 19.67 -0.41 -21.96
N VAL A 38 19.87 0.46 -20.96
CA VAL A 38 20.87 1.53 -21.01
C VAL A 38 22.27 0.93 -21.13
N ILE A 39 22.61 -0.06 -20.29
CA ILE A 39 23.93 -0.72 -20.32
C ILE A 39 24.22 -1.31 -21.71
N GLU A 40 23.28 -2.05 -22.28
CA GLU A 40 23.42 -2.65 -23.62
C GLU A 40 23.45 -1.59 -24.73
N SER A 41 22.74 -0.47 -24.54
CA SER A 41 22.75 0.65 -25.48
C SER A 41 24.13 1.27 -25.65
N GLY A 42 24.98 1.24 -24.62
CA GLY A 42 26.36 1.73 -24.69
C GLY A 42 27.40 0.68 -25.13
N ASN A 43 26.98 -0.55 -25.42
CA ASN A 43 27.84 -1.65 -25.87
C ASN A 43 27.89 -1.80 -27.41
N VAL A 44 27.56 -0.73 -28.13
CA VAL A 44 27.48 -0.70 -29.60
C VAL A 44 28.90 -0.78 -30.18
N SER A 45 29.24 -1.96 -30.70
CA SER A 45 30.46 -2.31 -31.45
C SER A 45 31.81 -1.95 -30.81
N LYS A 46 32.42 -2.90 -30.09
CA LYS A 46 33.85 -2.89 -29.70
C LYS A 46 34.79 -3.09 -30.91
N ILE A 47 34.68 -2.25 -31.94
CA ILE A 47 35.60 -2.27 -33.10
C ILE A 47 36.83 -1.38 -32.84
N SER A 48 36.72 -0.44 -31.91
CA SER A 48 37.78 0.48 -31.53
C SER A 48 38.54 -0.04 -30.30
N THR A 49 39.86 0.11 -30.28
CA THR A 49 40.76 -0.18 -29.15
C THR A 49 40.55 0.69 -27.91
N SER A 50 39.44 1.42 -27.80
CA SER A 50 39.08 2.27 -26.68
C SER A 50 38.11 1.53 -25.73
N SER A 51 38.28 1.76 -24.43
CA SER A 51 37.62 1.01 -23.36
C SER A 51 36.42 1.72 -22.74
N GLY A 52 35.97 2.85 -23.31
CA GLY A 52 34.91 3.68 -22.75
C GLY A 52 33.51 3.21 -23.16
N TRP A 53 32.61 3.11 -22.18
CA TRP A 53 31.19 2.81 -22.43
C TRP A 53 30.49 4.00 -23.10
N GLY A 54 29.81 3.77 -24.23
CA GLY A 54 29.08 4.81 -24.95
C GLY A 54 29.93 5.79 -25.76
N GLU A 55 31.22 5.51 -26.00
CA GLU A 55 32.09 6.36 -26.83
C GLU A 55 31.57 6.51 -28.27
N ASP A 56 31.04 5.42 -28.82
CA ASP A 56 30.44 5.39 -30.17
C ASP A 56 28.95 5.84 -30.16
N GLY A 57 28.47 6.34 -29.01
CA GLY A 57 27.09 6.76 -28.79
C GLY A 57 26.18 5.65 -28.27
N PHE A 58 24.90 6.00 -28.11
CA PHE A 58 23.88 5.10 -27.59
C PHE A 58 22.98 4.57 -28.71
N SER A 59 22.70 3.27 -28.70
CA SER A 59 21.69 2.69 -29.56
C SER A 59 20.29 3.20 -29.22
N THR A 60 19.69 3.91 -30.16
CA THR A 60 18.30 4.40 -30.08
C THR A 60 17.29 3.26 -29.88
N ILE A 61 17.55 2.08 -30.46
CA ILE A 61 16.65 0.92 -30.37
C ILE A 61 16.58 0.42 -28.92
N TRP A 62 17.74 0.25 -28.26
CA TRP A 62 17.79 -0.19 -26.87
C TRP A 62 17.14 0.81 -25.92
N ILE A 63 17.36 2.11 -26.15
CA ILE A 63 16.69 3.17 -25.36
C ILE A 63 15.18 3.12 -25.56
N ALA A 64 14.70 2.98 -26.80
CA ALA A 64 13.27 2.89 -27.08
C ALA A 64 12.61 1.68 -26.40
N TYR A 65 13.27 0.51 -26.41
CA TYR A 65 12.81 -0.65 -25.66
C TYR A 65 12.78 -0.41 -24.15
N GLY A 66 13.80 0.25 -23.60
CA GLY A 66 13.83 0.62 -22.19
C GLY A 66 12.66 1.51 -21.77
N VAL A 67 12.35 2.53 -22.57
CA VAL A 67 11.19 3.42 -22.34
C VAL A 67 9.88 2.64 -22.43
N TYR A 68 9.74 1.76 -23.43
CA TYR A 68 8.56 0.92 -23.59
C TYR A 68 8.31 0.01 -22.37
N ILE A 69 9.36 -0.64 -21.87
CA ILE A 69 9.31 -1.49 -20.67
C ILE A 69 8.89 -0.68 -19.45
N LEU A 70 9.43 0.54 -19.28
CA LEU A 70 9.10 1.41 -18.16
C LEU A 70 7.62 1.82 -18.20
N ILE A 71 7.12 2.25 -19.36
CA ILE A 71 5.69 2.61 -19.54
C ILE A 71 4.80 1.42 -19.20
N HIS A 72 5.11 0.22 -19.69
CA HIS A 72 4.36 -0.99 -19.38
C HIS A 72 4.41 -1.33 -17.87
N GLY A 73 5.57 -1.20 -17.24
CA GLY A 73 5.73 -1.42 -15.80
C GLY A 73 4.90 -0.46 -14.96
N ILE A 74 4.89 0.83 -15.33
CA ILE A 74 4.07 1.86 -14.68
C ILE A 74 2.58 1.57 -14.87
N ALA A 75 2.15 1.22 -16.09
CA ALA A 75 0.75 0.89 -16.37
C ALA A 75 0.26 -0.29 -15.51
N LEU A 76 1.06 -1.37 -15.43
CA LEU A 76 0.75 -2.52 -14.58
C LEU A 76 0.76 -2.16 -13.08
N PHE A 77 1.69 -1.33 -12.64
CA PHE A 77 1.75 -0.85 -11.26
C PHE A 77 0.46 -0.10 -10.86
N ILE A 78 0.02 0.84 -11.70
CA ILE A 78 -1.21 1.61 -11.47
C ILE A 78 -2.43 0.68 -11.50
N LEU A 79 -2.52 -0.21 -12.49
CA LEU A 79 -3.64 -1.13 -12.64
C LEU A 79 -3.76 -2.10 -11.45
N MET A 80 -2.64 -2.62 -10.95
CA MET A 80 -2.64 -3.52 -9.79
C MET A 80 -2.98 -2.80 -8.48
N LYS A 81 -2.51 -1.56 -8.30
CA LYS A 81 -2.92 -0.73 -7.14
C LYS A 81 -4.40 -0.41 -7.17
N ALA A 82 -4.91 0.06 -8.32
CA ALA A 82 -6.33 0.33 -8.50
C ALA A 82 -7.17 -0.93 -8.32
N GLY A 83 -6.74 -2.08 -8.87
CA GLY A 83 -7.41 -3.36 -8.69
C GLY A 83 -7.45 -3.81 -7.23
N ALA A 84 -6.36 -3.65 -6.47
CA ALA A 84 -6.33 -3.96 -5.05
C ALA A 84 -7.31 -3.07 -4.26
N GLU A 85 -7.41 -1.79 -4.60
CA GLU A 85 -8.35 -0.86 -3.99
C GLU A 85 -9.81 -1.19 -4.32
N VAL A 86 -10.11 -1.50 -5.59
CA VAL A 86 -11.45 -1.96 -6.00
C VAL A 86 -11.87 -3.21 -5.25
N ILE A 87 -10.97 -4.17 -5.04
CA ILE A 87 -11.29 -5.39 -4.26
C ILE A 87 -11.57 -5.04 -2.78
N ARG A 88 -10.81 -4.11 -2.18
CA ARG A 88 -11.09 -3.65 -0.81
C ARG A 88 -12.49 -3.02 -0.73
N LEU A 89 -12.85 -2.18 -1.69
CA LEU A 89 -14.17 -1.56 -1.78
C LEU A 89 -15.28 -2.61 -1.98
N LEU A 90 -15.08 -3.58 -2.87
CA LEU A 90 -16.04 -4.67 -3.08
C LEU A 90 -16.24 -5.51 -1.82
N LYS A 91 -15.17 -5.81 -1.07
CA LYS A 91 -15.29 -6.53 0.20
C LYS A 91 -15.98 -5.69 1.27
N LYS A 92 -15.68 -4.39 1.34
CA LYS A 92 -16.38 -3.45 2.23
C LYS A 92 -17.89 -3.42 1.95
N LEU A 93 -18.29 -3.38 0.67
CA LEU A 93 -19.70 -3.41 0.26
C LEU A 93 -20.42 -4.73 0.57
N ASN A 94 -19.69 -5.84 0.69
CA ASN A 94 -20.25 -7.15 1.04
C ASN A 94 -20.08 -7.50 2.53
N GLU A 95 -19.70 -6.53 3.37
CA GLU A 95 -19.45 -6.74 4.80
C GLU A 95 -18.38 -7.83 5.08
N LEU A 96 -17.49 -8.07 4.12
CA LEU A 96 -16.41 -9.04 4.22
C LEU A 96 -15.17 -8.40 4.84
N LYS A 97 -14.40 -9.19 5.60
CA LYS A 97 -13.12 -8.76 6.16
C LYS A 97 -12.12 -8.47 5.03
N PHE A 98 -11.48 -7.30 5.08
CA PHE A 98 -10.46 -6.88 4.12
C PHE A 98 -9.29 -6.20 4.83
N GLY A 99 -8.13 -6.20 4.17
CA GLY A 99 -6.88 -5.73 4.74
C GLY A 99 -6.20 -4.63 3.96
N GLY A 100 -5.57 -3.71 4.69
CA GLY A 100 -4.79 -2.59 4.15
C GLY A 100 -5.54 -1.26 4.13
N LYS A 101 -4.81 -0.18 3.80
CA LYS A 101 -5.36 1.17 3.72
C LYS A 101 -6.19 1.30 2.43
N ILE A 102 -7.46 1.68 2.57
CA ILE A 102 -8.24 2.26 1.49
C ILE A 102 -7.82 3.73 1.41
N SER A 103 -7.89 4.36 0.23
CA SER A 103 -7.79 5.82 0.14
C SER A 103 -9.09 6.44 0.71
N GLU A 104 -9.29 6.28 2.01
CA GLU A 104 -10.32 6.96 2.79
C GLU A 104 -9.64 8.08 3.60
N PRO A 105 -10.30 9.23 3.79
CA PRO A 105 -9.88 10.18 4.82
C PRO A 105 -9.93 9.50 6.19
N GLU A 106 -8.88 9.74 6.98
CA GLU A 106 -8.60 9.43 8.40
C GLU A 106 -9.58 8.53 9.20
N ILE A 107 -9.01 7.54 9.89
CA ILE A 107 -9.68 6.40 10.54
C ILE A 107 -10.60 6.84 11.69
N GLU A 108 -11.85 6.34 11.68
CA GLU A 108 -12.79 6.45 12.79
C GLU A 108 -12.54 5.29 13.78
N ILE A 109 -11.93 5.58 14.94
CA ILE A 109 -11.75 4.60 16.02
C ILE A 109 -13.09 4.44 16.73
N GLN A 110 -13.67 3.23 16.69
CA GLN A 110 -14.88 2.92 17.44
C GLN A 110 -14.49 2.28 18.77
N LEU A 111 -14.80 2.97 19.87
CA LEU A 111 -14.57 2.46 21.22
C LEU A 111 -15.80 1.66 21.65
N GLN A 112 -15.60 0.54 22.34
CA GLN A 112 -16.70 -0.27 22.87
C GLN A 112 -16.63 -0.41 24.38
N CYS A 113 -17.79 -0.54 25.01
CA CYS A 113 -17.93 -0.85 26.42
C CYS A 113 -17.56 -2.32 26.69
N SER A 114 -16.54 -2.56 27.52
CA SER A 114 -16.08 -3.91 27.90
C SER A 114 -17.17 -4.80 28.52
N GLU A 115 -18.22 -4.21 29.06
CA GLU A 115 -19.23 -4.90 29.86
C GLU A 115 -20.46 -5.31 29.07
N CYS A 116 -20.73 -4.64 27.95
CA CYS A 116 -21.95 -4.90 27.18
C CYS A 116 -21.78 -4.81 25.65
N GLY A 117 -20.57 -4.51 25.16
CA GLY A 117 -20.24 -4.42 23.74
C GLY A 117 -20.86 -3.22 23.02
N GLN A 118 -21.45 -2.27 23.74
CA GLN A 118 -22.03 -1.07 23.13
C GLN A 118 -20.91 -0.15 22.64
N ILE A 119 -21.00 0.33 21.40
CA ILE A 119 -20.12 1.37 20.86
C ILE A 119 -20.36 2.68 21.64
N VAL A 120 -19.28 3.32 22.07
CA VAL A 120 -19.26 4.51 22.93
C VAL A 120 -18.27 5.54 22.41
N SER A 121 -18.50 6.80 22.76
CA SER A 121 -17.61 7.92 22.42
C SER A 121 -16.46 8.05 23.44
N GLU A 122 -15.38 8.76 23.06
CA GLU A 122 -14.31 9.18 23.99
C GLU A 122 -14.83 10.11 25.10
N ASP A 123 -15.86 10.91 24.80
CA ASP A 123 -16.43 11.88 25.74
C ASP A 123 -17.51 11.27 26.66
N ASP A 124 -17.88 10.00 26.45
CA ASP A 124 -18.88 9.35 27.30
C ASP A 124 -18.28 8.98 28.66
N PHE A 125 -18.85 9.53 29.73
CA PHE A 125 -18.49 9.20 31.11
C PHE A 125 -19.16 7.91 31.62
N LYS A 126 -20.22 7.46 30.95
CA LYS A 126 -20.93 6.21 31.29
C LYS A 126 -21.57 5.57 30.07
N CYS A 127 -21.64 4.25 30.07
CA CYS A 127 -22.32 3.51 29.01
C CYS A 127 -23.83 3.74 29.11
N THR A 128 -24.44 4.22 28.02
CA THR A 128 -25.88 4.47 27.91
C THR A 128 -26.74 3.21 28.00
N LYS A 129 -26.16 2.04 27.71
CA LYS A 129 -26.88 0.75 27.70
C LYS A 129 -26.79 -0.01 29.02
N CYS A 130 -25.58 -0.18 29.56
CA CYS A 130 -25.40 -0.93 30.82
C CYS A 130 -25.32 -0.03 32.06
N GLY A 131 -25.32 1.30 31.89
CA GLY A 131 -25.30 2.28 32.97
C GLY A 131 -23.98 2.37 33.74
N LYS A 132 -22.96 1.59 33.37
CA LYS A 132 -21.66 1.59 34.05
C LYS A 132 -20.82 2.79 33.63
N GLU A 133 -20.23 3.44 34.62
CA GLU A 133 -19.28 4.53 34.42
C GLU A 133 -17.95 4.01 33.86
N PHE A 134 -17.36 4.80 32.97
CA PHE A 134 -16.05 4.56 32.39
C PHE A 134 -14.96 5.12 33.30
N GLU A 135 -13.84 4.42 33.41
CA GLU A 135 -12.66 4.95 34.10
C GLU A 135 -12.14 6.15 33.29
N ASP A 136 -12.10 7.33 33.91
CA ASP A 136 -11.49 8.52 33.33
C ASP A 136 -9.99 8.26 33.19
N ILE A 137 -9.45 8.36 31.97
CA ILE A 137 -8.01 8.30 31.77
C ILE A 137 -7.52 9.70 32.14
N THR A 138 -7.25 9.94 33.42
CA THR A 138 -6.51 11.12 33.83
C THR A 138 -5.18 11.07 33.11
N LYS A 139 -4.93 12.06 32.23
CA LYS A 139 -3.63 12.31 31.59
C LYS A 139 -2.62 12.78 32.65
N ASP A 140 -2.36 11.95 33.64
CA ASP A 140 -1.37 12.17 34.68
C ASP A 140 -0.34 11.03 34.55
N ASP A 141 0.50 11.14 33.52
CA ASP A 141 1.94 10.82 33.54
C ASP A 141 2.53 10.94 32.11
N ALA A 142 2.79 12.20 31.75
CA ALA A 142 3.79 12.73 30.80
C ALA A 142 3.74 12.35 29.30
#